data_AF-A0A7C3FMK3-F1
#
_entry.id   AF-A0A7C3FMK3-F1
#
_cell.length_a   1.000
_cell.length_b   1.000
_cell.length_c   1.000
_cell.angle_alpha   90.00
_cell.angle_beta   90.00
_cell.angle_gamma   90.00
#
_symmetry.space_group_name_H-M   'P 1'
#
loop_
_entity.id
_entity.type
_entity.pdbx_description
1 polymer ?
#
loop_
_entity_poly.entity_id
_entity_poly.type
_entity_poly.pdbx_seq_one_letter_code
_entity_poly.pdbx_strand_id
1 'polypeptide(L)'
;MAEIASEKRYCLKAFITDALTLSRLVAAAAILWLGWTVGRAAFPKAILLATAGWITDAVDGYIARRSHCQTRLGILDYPIDASLAWASFIFIALAGFISIRAMLLYTLFATLVTLWFRRKAVLVLFMRGVDLTVFYFALRDAFLYTLPLLIWLIFLAWLHRQRLRTETPQWLRELRALFWK
;
A
#
# COMPACT_ATOMS: atom_id res chain seq x y z
N MET A 1 26.82 20.67 -34.31
CA MET A 1 25.67 19.72 -34.24
C MET A 1 26.07 18.47 -33.46
N ALA A 2 26.50 18.62 -32.21
CA ALA A 2 26.93 17.53 -31.33
C ALA A 2 26.23 17.63 -29.96
N GLU A 3 24.95 18.02 -29.98
CA GLU A 3 24.20 18.40 -28.78
C GLU A 3 22.76 17.83 -28.78
N ILE A 4 22.53 16.68 -29.42
CA ILE A 4 21.24 15.96 -29.37
C ILE A 4 21.47 14.45 -29.22
N ALA A 5 22.31 14.08 -28.27
CA ALA A 5 22.35 12.72 -27.74
C ALA A 5 22.47 12.81 -26.21
N SER A 6 21.50 13.46 -25.56
CA SER A 6 21.26 13.26 -24.13
C SER A 6 20.79 11.82 -23.96
N GLU A 7 21.77 10.94 -23.87
CA GLU A 7 21.67 9.50 -23.75
C GLU A 7 20.62 9.19 -22.67
N LYS A 8 19.46 8.66 -23.08
CA LYS A 8 18.52 7.98 -22.19
C LYS A 8 19.28 6.82 -21.57
N ARG A 9 20.02 7.06 -20.48
CA ARG A 9 20.54 6.00 -19.63
C ARG A 9 19.33 5.35 -18.98
N TYR A 10 18.79 4.34 -19.65
CA TYR A 10 17.88 3.37 -19.06
C TYR A 10 18.64 2.67 -17.94
N CYS A 11 18.54 3.23 -16.74
CA CYS A 11 19.18 2.65 -15.58
C CYS A 11 18.41 1.39 -15.22
N LEU A 12 19.06 0.24 -15.29
CA LEU A 12 18.49 -1.05 -14.91
C LEU A 12 17.76 -0.98 -13.55
N LYS A 13 18.28 -0.20 -12.61
CA LYS A 13 17.67 0.03 -11.30
C LYS A 13 16.30 0.73 -11.38
N ALA A 14 16.16 1.75 -12.23
CA ALA A 14 14.88 2.44 -12.42
C ALA A 14 13.85 1.53 -13.08
N PHE A 15 14.27 0.71 -14.05
CA PHE A 15 13.41 -0.32 -14.65
C PHE A 15 12.94 -1.35 -13.61
N ILE A 16 13.83 -1.81 -12.74
CA ILE A 16 13.47 -2.73 -11.64
C ILE A 16 12.44 -2.09 -10.71
N THR A 17 12.62 -0.82 -10.32
CA THR A 17 11.64 -0.10 -9.49
C THR A 17 10.28 0.00 -10.18
N ASP A 18 10.25 0.36 -11.47
CA ASP A 18 8.99 0.42 -12.24
C ASP A 18 8.32 -0.97 -12.32
N ALA A 19 9.11 -2.04 -12.50
CA ALA A 19 8.58 -3.42 -12.54
C ALA A 19 8.02 -3.89 -11.19
N LEU A 20 8.67 -3.54 -10.08
CA LEU A 20 8.18 -3.81 -8.72
C LEU A 20 6.91 -3.00 -8.41
N THR A 21 6.81 -1.79 -8.94
CA THR A 21 5.60 -0.98 -8.83
C THR A 21 4.45 -1.63 -9.61
N LEU A 22 4.70 -2.09 -10.83
CA LEU A 22 3.69 -2.78 -11.64
C LEU A 22 3.25 -4.11 -11.02
N SER A 23 4.15 -4.84 -10.36
CA SER A 23 3.81 -6.12 -9.71
C SER A 23 2.77 -5.94 -8.59
N ARG A 24 2.76 -4.80 -7.88
CA ARG A 24 1.73 -4.45 -6.90
C ARG A 24 0.35 -4.30 -7.54
N LEU A 25 0.29 -3.70 -8.73
CA LEU A 25 -0.98 -3.60 -9.48
C LEU A 25 -1.48 -4.97 -9.92
N VAL A 26 -0.57 -5.85 -10.39
CA VAL A 26 -0.90 -7.25 -10.72
C VAL A 26 -1.38 -8.00 -9.47
N ALA A 27 -0.73 -7.83 -8.32
CA ALA A 27 -1.15 -8.42 -7.06
C ALA A 27 -2.54 -7.93 -6.64
N ALA A 28 -2.82 -6.63 -6.76
CA ALA A 28 -4.13 -6.04 -6.48
C ALA A 28 -5.22 -6.67 -7.37
N ALA A 29 -4.97 -6.78 -8.68
CA ALA A 29 -5.89 -7.43 -9.61
C ALA A 29 -6.12 -8.91 -9.27
N ALA A 30 -5.06 -9.65 -8.93
CA ALA A 30 -5.15 -11.06 -8.53
C ALA A 30 -5.95 -11.23 -7.22
N ILE A 31 -5.75 -10.35 -6.23
CA ILE A 31 -6.52 -10.35 -4.98
C ILE A 31 -8.01 -10.14 -5.27
N LEU A 32 -8.37 -9.15 -6.10
CA LEU A 32 -9.78 -8.92 -6.47
C LEU A 32 -10.38 -10.12 -7.19
N TRP A 33 -9.65 -10.69 -8.14
CA TRP A 33 -10.08 -11.88 -8.88
C TRP A 33 -10.33 -13.07 -7.96
N LEU A 34 -9.44 -13.31 -6.98
CA LEU A 34 -9.61 -14.35 -5.97
C LEU A 34 -10.84 -14.09 -5.09
N GLY A 35 -11.08 -12.84 -4.70
CA GLY A 35 -12.25 -12.46 -3.90
C GLY A 35 -13.56 -12.73 -4.65
N TRP A 36 -13.58 -12.45 -5.95
CA TRP A 36 -14.75 -12.67 -6.80
C TRP A 36 -15.01 -14.15 -7.13
N THR A 37 -13.96 -14.92 -7.41
CA THR A 37 -14.10 -16.30 -7.93
C THR A 37 -14.06 -17.37 -6.85
N VAL A 38 -13.26 -17.18 -5.80
CA VAL A 38 -13.01 -18.18 -4.75
C VAL A 38 -13.55 -17.72 -3.39
N GLY A 39 -13.63 -16.40 -3.16
CA GLY A 39 -14.13 -15.82 -1.92
C GLY A 39 -13.26 -16.19 -0.72
N ARG A 40 -13.89 -16.56 0.40
CA ARG A 40 -13.23 -16.76 1.71
C ARG A 40 -12.12 -17.80 1.68
N ALA A 41 -12.25 -18.86 0.88
CA ALA A 41 -11.23 -19.92 0.79
C ALA A 41 -9.89 -19.42 0.21
N ALA A 42 -9.89 -18.32 -0.55
CA ALA A 42 -8.66 -17.72 -1.07
C ALA A 42 -7.96 -16.78 -0.09
N PHE A 43 -8.50 -16.57 1.11
CA PHE A 43 -7.96 -15.58 2.05
C PHE A 43 -6.47 -15.79 2.39
N PRO A 44 -5.98 -17.02 2.64
CA PRO A 44 -4.54 -17.26 2.79
C PRO A 44 -3.69 -16.77 1.61
N LYS A 45 -4.15 -17.02 0.37
CA LYS A 45 -3.44 -16.61 -0.85
C LYS A 45 -3.46 -15.08 -1.00
N ALA A 46 -4.59 -14.45 -0.68
CA ALA A 46 -4.71 -13.00 -0.71
C ALA A 46 -3.75 -12.32 0.29
N ILE A 47 -3.60 -12.88 1.50
CA ILE A 47 -2.64 -12.38 2.50
C ILE A 47 -1.21 -12.51 1.98
N LEU A 48 -0.83 -13.64 1.40
CA LEU A 48 0.51 -13.84 0.85
C LEU A 48 0.81 -12.88 -0.31
N LEU A 49 -0.15 -12.66 -1.20
CA LEU A 49 -0.03 -11.68 -2.30
C LEU A 49 0.11 -10.25 -1.78
N ALA A 50 -0.71 -9.85 -0.79
CA ALA A 50 -0.61 -8.54 -0.17
C ALA A 50 0.75 -8.37 0.53
N THR A 51 1.20 -9.39 1.26
CA THR A 51 2.51 -9.40 1.93
C THR A 51 3.65 -9.25 0.93
N ALA A 52 3.61 -9.99 -0.18
CA ALA A 52 4.59 -9.86 -1.25
C ALA A 52 4.60 -8.43 -1.83
N GLY A 53 3.43 -7.86 -2.10
CA GLY A 53 3.31 -6.47 -2.58
C GLY A 53 3.90 -5.43 -1.61
N TRP A 54 3.70 -5.62 -0.31
CA TRP A 54 4.29 -4.76 0.72
C TRP A 54 5.81 -4.93 0.85
N ILE A 55 6.34 -6.15 0.65
CA ILE A 55 7.78 -6.38 0.60
C ILE A 55 8.38 -5.66 -0.62
N THR A 56 7.72 -5.75 -1.79
CA THR A 56 8.22 -5.11 -3.01
C THR A 56 8.24 -3.58 -2.90
N ASP A 57 7.26 -2.95 -2.23
CA ASP A 57 7.26 -1.50 -1.97
C ASP A 57 8.48 -1.04 -1.14
N ALA A 58 8.78 -1.74 -0.06
CA ALA A 58 9.94 -1.39 0.76
C ALA A 58 11.27 -1.56 -0.01
N VAL A 59 11.37 -2.60 -0.85
CA VAL A 59 12.54 -2.87 -1.69
C VAL A 59 12.67 -1.84 -2.81
N ASP A 60 11.58 -1.50 -3.49
CA ASP A 60 11.62 -0.59 -4.63
C ASP A 60 11.99 0.84 -4.21
N GLY A 61 11.48 1.31 -3.06
CA GLY A 61 11.86 2.59 -2.48
C GLY A 61 13.32 2.62 -2.03
N TYR A 62 13.87 1.49 -1.58
CA TYR A 62 15.30 1.36 -1.27
C TYR A 62 16.18 1.46 -2.52
N ILE A 63 15.76 0.81 -3.62
CA ILE A 63 16.47 0.83 -4.92
C ILE A 63 16.37 2.21 -5.55
N ALA A 64 15.18 2.83 -5.55
CA ALA A 64 14.92 4.14 -6.14
C ALA A 64 15.83 5.22 -5.52
N ARG A 65 15.94 5.26 -4.18
CA ARG A 65 16.83 6.19 -3.45
C ARG A 65 18.32 6.01 -3.78
N ARG A 66 18.71 4.86 -4.32
CA ARG A 66 20.09 4.54 -4.75
C ARG A 66 20.26 4.53 -6.27
N SER A 67 19.21 4.91 -7.00
CA SER A 67 19.28 5.14 -8.42
C SER A 67 19.56 6.62 -8.66
N HIS A 68 20.48 6.93 -9.58
CA HIS A 68 20.74 8.31 -10.02
C HIS A 68 19.80 8.73 -11.15
N CYS A 69 18.71 7.99 -11.39
CA CYS A 69 17.84 8.16 -12.54
C CYS A 69 16.39 8.23 -12.07
N GLN A 70 15.58 9.05 -12.75
CA GLN A 70 14.15 9.13 -12.47
C GLN A 70 13.42 7.85 -12.90
N THR A 71 12.53 7.36 -12.04
CA THR A 71 11.60 6.27 -12.33
C THR A 71 10.42 6.82 -13.13
N ARG A 72 9.87 6.04 -14.07
CA ARG A 72 8.72 6.51 -14.87
C ARG A 72 7.43 6.38 -14.11
N LEU A 73 7.32 5.37 -13.25
CA LEU A 73 6.14 5.09 -12.45
C LEU A 73 6.18 5.71 -11.06
N GLY A 74 7.26 6.41 -10.68
CA GLY A 74 7.40 7.03 -9.36
C GLY A 74 6.30 8.03 -8.99
N ILE A 75 5.64 8.64 -9.98
CA ILE A 75 4.49 9.54 -9.77
C ILE A 75 3.24 8.75 -9.35
N LEU A 76 3.16 7.48 -9.76
CA LEU A 76 2.03 6.57 -9.56
C LEU A 76 2.22 5.61 -8.38
N ASP A 77 3.39 5.59 -7.72
CA ASP A 77 3.68 4.72 -6.57
C ASP A 77 2.56 4.79 -5.53
N TYR A 78 2.18 6.00 -5.13
CA TYR A 78 1.18 6.20 -4.10
C TYR A 78 -0.24 5.74 -4.51
N PRO A 79 -0.77 6.10 -5.69
CA PRO A 79 -2.01 5.50 -6.21
C PRO A 79 -1.98 3.97 -6.29
N ILE A 80 -0.84 3.38 -6.65
CA ILE A 80 -0.69 1.94 -6.81
C ILE A 80 -0.70 1.25 -5.43
N ASP A 81 -0.05 1.84 -4.43
CA ASP A 81 -0.14 1.39 -3.04
C ASP A 81 -1.56 1.45 -2.49
N ALA A 82 -2.24 2.58 -2.72
CA ALA A 82 -3.63 2.72 -2.35
C ALA A 82 -4.51 1.67 -3.05
N SER A 83 -4.20 1.30 -4.29
CA SER A 83 -4.91 0.26 -5.03
C SER A 83 -4.73 -1.11 -4.39
N LEU A 84 -3.53 -1.47 -3.94
CA LEU A 84 -3.28 -2.75 -3.25
C LEU A 84 -4.01 -2.81 -1.90
N ALA A 85 -3.99 -1.72 -1.12
CA ALA A 85 -4.71 -1.62 0.14
C ALA A 85 -6.23 -1.74 -0.08
N TRP A 86 -6.79 -0.99 -1.03
CA TRP A 86 -8.22 -1.08 -1.33
C TRP A 86 -8.62 -2.41 -1.96
N ALA A 87 -7.80 -3.02 -2.80
CA ALA A 87 -8.05 -4.37 -3.32
C ALA A 87 -8.19 -5.39 -2.17
N SER A 88 -7.34 -5.27 -1.14
CA SER A 88 -7.43 -6.12 0.05
C SER A 88 -8.71 -5.86 0.86
N PHE A 89 -9.16 -4.60 0.95
CA PHE A 89 -10.43 -4.25 1.60
C PHE A 89 -11.65 -4.78 0.85
N ILE A 90 -11.65 -4.62 -0.48
CA ILE A 90 -12.71 -5.13 -1.34
C ILE A 90 -12.72 -6.65 -1.26
N PHE A 91 -11.56 -7.30 -1.25
CA PHE A 91 -11.47 -8.75 -1.04
C PHE A 91 -12.19 -9.19 0.24
N ILE A 92 -11.91 -8.57 1.39
CA ILE A 92 -12.54 -9.02 2.65
C ILE A 92 -14.06 -8.78 2.64
N ALA A 93 -14.55 -7.80 1.88
CA ALA A 93 -15.98 -7.59 1.65
C ALA A 93 -16.58 -8.67 0.73
N LEU A 94 -15.92 -8.98 -0.38
CA LEU A 94 -16.34 -10.04 -1.33
C LEU A 94 -16.31 -11.43 -0.69
N ALA A 95 -15.31 -11.68 0.16
CA ALA A 95 -15.16 -12.91 0.93
C ALA A 95 -16.14 -13.01 2.12
N GLY A 96 -16.94 -11.97 2.38
CA GLY A 96 -17.99 -11.98 3.40
C GLY A 96 -17.52 -11.76 4.84
N PHE A 97 -16.30 -11.27 5.06
CA PHE A 97 -15.82 -10.89 6.41
C PHE A 97 -16.48 -9.61 6.91
N ILE A 98 -16.76 -8.68 6.00
CA ILE A 98 -17.52 -7.46 6.24
C ILE A 98 -18.64 -7.33 5.21
N SER A 99 -19.71 -6.60 5.54
CA SER A 99 -20.77 -6.35 4.57
C SER A 99 -20.27 -5.42 3.45
N ILE A 100 -20.67 -5.71 2.20
CA ILE A 100 -20.38 -4.85 1.04
C ILE A 100 -20.90 -3.43 1.29
N ARG A 101 -22.06 -3.28 1.95
CA ARG A 101 -22.62 -1.97 2.32
C ARG A 101 -21.68 -1.19 3.24
N ALA A 102 -21.12 -1.83 4.28
CA ALA A 102 -20.16 -1.17 5.17
C ALA A 102 -18.89 -0.75 4.42
N MET A 103 -18.38 -1.61 3.54
CA MET A 103 -17.22 -1.29 2.69
C MET A 103 -17.49 -0.08 1.78
N LEU A 104 -18.65 -0.04 1.11
CA LEU A 104 -19.04 1.07 0.25
C LEU A 104 -19.23 2.38 1.04
N LEU A 105 -19.92 2.33 2.17
CA LEU A 105 -20.12 3.50 3.02
C LEU A 105 -18.79 4.04 3.57
N TYR A 106 -17.89 3.15 4.01
CA TYR A 106 -16.56 3.54 4.46
C TYR A 106 -15.75 4.18 3.34
N THR A 107 -15.74 3.57 2.14
CA THR A 107 -15.00 4.09 0.98
C THR A 107 -15.55 5.44 0.53
N LEU A 108 -16.88 5.60 0.49
CA LEU A 108 -17.52 6.86 0.16
C LEU A 108 -17.17 7.94 1.19
N PHE A 109 -17.30 7.65 2.48
CA PHE A 109 -16.95 8.57 3.55
C PHE A 109 -15.47 8.98 3.49
N ALA A 110 -14.57 8.01 3.37
CA ALA A 110 -13.13 8.25 3.23
C ALA A 110 -12.80 9.14 2.03
N THR A 111 -13.48 8.91 0.89
CA THR A 111 -13.32 9.70 -0.33
C THR A 111 -13.81 11.14 -0.12
N LEU A 112 -15.02 11.33 0.39
CA LEU A 112 -15.59 12.66 0.64
C LEU A 112 -14.72 13.48 1.60
N VAL A 113 -14.30 12.88 2.71
CA VAL A 113 -13.43 13.55 3.69
C VAL A 113 -12.06 13.87 3.08
N THR A 114 -11.48 12.95 2.30
CA THR A 114 -10.20 13.22 1.62
C THR A 114 -10.32 14.36 0.61
N LEU A 115 -11.40 14.41 -0.17
CA LEU A 115 -11.65 15.48 -1.15
C LEU A 115 -11.96 16.83 -0.49
N TRP A 116 -12.60 16.81 0.69
CA TRP A 116 -12.88 18.01 1.47
C TRP A 116 -11.59 18.63 2.01
N PHE A 117 -10.77 17.86 2.71
CA PHE A 117 -9.55 18.38 3.35
C PHE A 117 -8.39 18.57 2.37
N ARG A 118 -8.32 17.76 1.29
CA ARG A 118 -7.23 17.75 0.29
C ARG A 118 -5.84 17.63 0.91
N ARG A 119 -5.73 16.89 2.02
CA ARG A 119 -4.47 16.64 2.74
C ARG A 119 -4.08 15.17 2.65
N LYS A 120 -2.83 14.90 2.30
CA LYS A 120 -2.26 13.54 2.27
C LYS A 120 -2.41 12.82 3.61
N ALA A 121 -2.24 13.54 4.73
CA ALA A 121 -2.38 12.97 6.08
C ALA A 121 -3.77 12.33 6.33
N VAL A 122 -4.84 12.94 5.79
CA VAL A 122 -6.22 12.44 5.92
C VAL A 122 -6.41 11.16 5.10
N LEU A 123 -5.90 11.13 3.87
CA LEU A 123 -5.97 9.91 3.05
C LEU A 123 -5.20 8.76 3.70
N VAL A 124 -4.00 9.04 4.24
CA VAL A 124 -3.21 8.04 4.98
C VAL A 124 -3.97 7.52 6.19
N LEU A 125 -4.70 8.37 6.95
CA LEU A 125 -5.53 7.91 8.07
C LEU A 125 -6.53 6.84 7.65
N PHE A 126 -7.28 7.07 6.57
CA PHE A 126 -8.25 6.09 6.07
C PHE A 126 -7.57 4.83 5.55
N MET A 127 -6.46 4.96 4.82
CA MET A 127 -5.67 3.80 4.39
C MET A 127 -5.21 2.96 5.59
N ARG A 128 -4.78 3.57 6.70
CA ARG A 128 -4.41 2.80 7.91
C ARG A 128 -5.61 2.11 8.55
N GLY A 129 -6.79 2.71 8.50
CA GLY A 129 -8.03 2.05 8.94
C GLY A 129 -8.32 0.77 8.13
N VAL A 130 -8.08 0.83 6.81
CA VAL A 130 -8.17 -0.34 5.92
C VAL A 130 -7.16 -1.40 6.31
N ASP A 131 -5.88 -1.03 6.39
CA ASP A 131 -4.79 -1.94 6.70
C ASP A 131 -5.06 -2.67 8.02
N LEU A 132 -5.45 -1.94 9.06
CA LEU A 132 -5.77 -2.50 10.38
C LEU A 132 -6.97 -3.45 10.33
N THR A 133 -7.99 -3.12 9.54
CA THR A 133 -9.17 -3.99 9.39
C THR A 133 -8.80 -5.30 8.69
N VAL A 134 -8.07 -5.22 7.58
CA VAL A 134 -7.59 -6.41 6.85
C VAL A 134 -6.67 -7.24 7.74
N PHE A 135 -5.75 -6.59 8.46
CA PHE A 135 -4.81 -7.25 9.35
C PHE A 135 -5.49 -7.94 10.53
N TYR A 136 -6.53 -7.33 11.11
CA TYR A 136 -7.34 -7.96 12.16
C TYR A 136 -7.94 -9.30 11.68
N PHE A 137 -8.55 -9.33 10.50
CA PHE A 137 -9.08 -10.57 9.95
C PHE A 137 -7.97 -11.57 9.60
N ALA A 138 -6.82 -11.08 9.11
CA ALA A 138 -5.68 -11.94 8.80
C ALA A 138 -5.18 -12.68 10.05
N LEU A 139 -5.02 -11.97 11.17
CA LEU A 139 -4.65 -12.57 12.45
C LEU A 139 -5.70 -13.56 12.97
N ARG A 140 -6.98 -13.25 12.81
CA ARG A 140 -8.09 -14.06 13.33
C ARG A 140 -8.29 -15.35 12.55
N ASP A 141 -8.35 -15.27 11.22
CA ASP A 141 -8.81 -16.37 10.36
C ASP A 141 -7.67 -17.07 9.61
N ALA A 142 -6.46 -16.48 9.56
CA ALA A 142 -5.33 -17.03 8.82
C ALA A 142 -3.97 -16.68 9.48
N PHE A 143 -3.89 -16.89 10.80
CA PHE A 143 -2.73 -16.51 11.61
C PHE A 143 -1.39 -16.99 11.03
N LEU A 144 -1.29 -18.26 10.63
CA LEU A 144 -0.05 -18.84 10.08
C LEU A 144 0.42 -18.13 8.80
N TYR A 145 -0.52 -17.72 7.95
CA TYR A 145 -0.23 -16.97 6.72
C TYR A 145 0.10 -15.50 6.97
N THR A 146 -0.22 -15.01 8.16
CA THR A 146 0.07 -13.63 8.62
C THR A 146 1.45 -13.53 9.26
N LEU A 147 2.07 -14.64 9.66
CA LEU A 147 3.41 -14.65 10.27
C LEU A 147 4.48 -13.98 9.39
N PRO A 148 4.57 -14.24 8.07
CA PRO A 148 5.55 -13.55 7.21
C PRO A 148 5.37 -12.03 7.23
N LEU A 149 4.12 -11.55 7.22
CA LEU A 149 3.80 -10.12 7.32
C LEU A 149 4.23 -9.56 8.67
N LEU A 150 3.94 -10.25 9.77
CA LEU A 150 4.36 -9.85 11.12
C LEU A 150 5.89 -9.74 11.24
N ILE A 151 6.61 -10.76 10.79
CA ILE A 151 8.07 -10.78 10.78
C ILE A 151 8.59 -9.59 9.96
N TRP A 152 8.01 -9.36 8.79
CA TRP A 152 8.38 -8.24 7.93
C TRP A 152 8.12 -6.88 8.57
N LEU A 153 6.96 -6.69 9.21
CA LEU A 153 6.63 -5.44 9.91
C LEU A 153 7.58 -5.17 11.08
N ILE A 154 7.91 -6.21 11.87
CA ILE A 154 8.91 -6.10 12.96
C ILE A 154 10.28 -5.72 12.39
N PHE A 155 10.69 -6.37 11.29
CA PHE A 155 11.94 -6.06 10.62
C PHE A 155 11.98 -4.61 10.11
N LEU A 156 10.93 -4.13 9.44
CA LEU A 156 10.83 -2.75 8.97
C LEU A 156 10.81 -1.76 10.14
N ALA A 157 10.09 -2.06 11.22
CA ALA A 157 10.06 -1.21 12.40
C ALA A 157 11.43 -1.09 13.06
N TRP A 158 12.20 -2.19 13.08
CA TRP A 158 13.56 -2.19 13.58
C TRP A 158 14.51 -1.40 12.68
N LEU A 159 14.45 -1.62 11.36
CA LEU A 159 15.29 -0.95 10.36
C LEU A 159 15.04 0.57 10.30
N HIS A 160 13.77 0.96 10.36
CA HIS A 160 13.32 2.36 10.25
C HIS A 160 12.98 3.01 11.58
N ARG A 161 13.47 2.47 12.71
CA ARG A 161 13.16 2.97 14.06
C ARG A 161 13.38 4.48 14.24
N GLN A 162 14.40 5.05 13.61
CA GLN A 162 14.68 6.49 13.68
C GLN A 162 13.61 7.30 12.93
N ARG A 163 13.27 6.86 11.73
CA ARG A 163 12.24 7.50 10.90
C ARG A 163 10.87 7.43 11.57
N LEU A 164 10.54 6.30 12.19
CA LEU A 164 9.30 6.15 12.96
C LEU A 164 9.24 7.13 14.13
N ARG A 165 10.36 7.38 14.81
CA ARG A 165 10.42 8.34 15.93
C ARG A 165 10.23 9.79 15.48
N THR A 166 10.61 10.15 14.25
CA THR A 166 10.53 11.54 13.76
C THR A 166 9.27 11.82 12.94
N GLU A 167 8.91 10.94 12.01
CA GLU A 167 7.79 11.16 11.08
C GLU A 167 6.43 10.92 11.74
N THR A 168 6.31 9.96 12.67
CA THR A 168 5.02 9.65 13.32
C THR A 168 4.51 10.84 14.14
N PRO A 169 5.31 11.48 15.01
CA PRO A 169 4.86 12.68 15.72
C PRO A 169 4.55 13.85 14.79
N GLN A 170 5.27 13.99 13.67
CA GLN A 170 4.99 15.02 12.69
C GLN A 170 3.63 14.80 12.02
N TRP A 171 3.34 13.59 11.54
CA TRP A 171 2.05 13.25 10.96
C TRP A 171 0.90 13.48 11.97
N LEU A 172 1.10 13.11 13.24
CA LEU A 172 0.12 13.37 14.30
C LEU A 172 -0.12 14.86 14.53
N ARG A 173 0.93 15.70 14.48
CA ARG A 173 0.80 17.16 14.60
C ARG A 173 0.04 17.75 13.42
N GLU A 174 0.37 17.33 12.19
CA GLU A 174 -0.36 17.74 10.97
C GLU A 174 -1.83 17.38 11.06
N LEU A 175 -2.15 16.18 11.57
CA LEU A 175 -3.52 15.72 11.75
C LEU A 175 -4.25 16.51 12.83
N ARG A 176 -3.64 16.75 14.00
CA ARG A 176 -4.22 17.58 15.07
C ARG A 176 -4.49 19.01 14.61
N ALA A 177 -3.60 19.60 13.82
CA ALA A 177 -3.76 20.96 13.30
C ALA A 177 -4.98 21.13 12.39
N LEU A 178 -5.55 20.04 11.85
CA LEU A 178 -6.79 20.08 11.07
C LEU A 178 -8.05 20.17 11.93
N PHE A 179 -8.01 19.67 13.16
CA PHE A 179 -9.17 19.61 14.06
C PHE A 179 -9.22 20.77 15.07
N TRP A 180 -8.11 21.49 15.24
CA TRP A 180 -7.98 22.53 16.27
C TRP A 180 -7.81 23.95 15.70
N LYS A 181 -8.60 24.28 14.67
CA LYS A 181 -8.76 25.66 14.20
C LYS A 181 -9.86 26.37 14.96
#